data_AF-A0A6J6SRN3-F1
#
_entry.id   AF-A0A6J6SRN3-F1
#
_cell.length_a   1.000
_cell.length_b   1.000
_cell.length_c   1.000
_cell.angle_alpha   90.00
_cell.angle_beta   90.00
_cell.angle_gamma   90.00
#
_symmetry.space_group_name_H-M   'P 1'
#
loop_
_entity.id
_entity.type
_entity.pdbx_description
1 polymer ?
#
loop_
_entity_poly.entity_id
_entity_poly.type
_entity_poly.pdbx_seq_one_letter_code
_entity_poly.pdbx_strand_id
1 'polypeptide(L)'
;MTIQHIAALGTYLPPWGTDTTRAVNRDEDVVTLAVAAGRSALTGVDLAEVRKVVLVSRDLPLLEGGNSAPLLAGLGLPGNVLVREAIGNGPATLSELGDASAGTLVIGADLAPAGAAAAFVGASGASVRTVDRVNRSMPIVTRDGHGSTTEYADPRLLRVRGINASIDRLDLSQPIIAAAGLSAKDAASFCQGTPPALPTTGASAPLFALAALLDANRHGRLVAVEQGAAVLSELLSGTAPVVRDERPAAPLPKGTPAPGASISIALPSYDRNFDAKTRLEAAKCRTCGALIYPHRFRCPQCGSEGPCDTVALPREAVIYSMSTIRGQVPGLVSPYSLVIAELGDSGVRLLVGTTGAVAGSMKIGDTGRLVFRLVAARSGILDYGYGFLPSTNSAITTEVSA
;
A
#
# COMPACT_ATOMS: atom_id res chain seq x y z
N MET A 1 -12.10 28.78 3.54
CA MET A 1 -11.49 27.44 3.68
C MET A 1 -12.36 26.45 2.94
N THR A 2 -11.77 25.62 2.09
CA THR A 2 -12.50 24.61 1.30
C THR A 2 -12.74 23.37 2.16
N ILE A 3 -13.94 22.80 2.08
CA ILE A 3 -14.29 21.52 2.71
C ILE A 3 -14.15 20.43 1.66
N GLN A 4 -13.46 19.35 2.02
CA GLN A 4 -13.35 18.15 1.21
C GLN A 4 -14.21 17.04 1.80
N HIS A 5 -14.64 16.12 0.94
CA HIS A 5 -15.49 15.00 1.33
C HIS A 5 -14.76 13.69 1.11
N ILE A 6 -14.34 13.05 2.21
CA ILE A 6 -13.78 11.71 2.17
C ILE A 6 -14.94 10.74 1.92
N ALA A 7 -15.00 10.21 0.70
CA ALA A 7 -16.05 9.29 0.27
C ALA A 7 -15.75 7.84 0.68
N ALA A 8 -14.47 7.48 0.78
CA ALA A 8 -14.04 6.16 1.25
C ALA A 8 -12.60 6.20 1.79
N LEU A 9 -12.28 5.28 2.70
CA LEU A 9 -10.95 5.07 3.26
C LEU A 9 -10.56 3.60 3.19
N GLY A 10 -9.28 3.37 2.93
CA GLY A 10 -8.68 2.05 2.91
C GLY A 10 -7.38 2.04 3.68
N THR A 11 -7.11 0.97 4.41
CA THR A 11 -5.85 0.77 5.12
C THR A 11 -5.22 -0.56 4.76
N TYR A 12 -3.90 -0.61 4.87
CA TYR A 12 -3.11 -1.81 4.73
C TYR A 12 -2.02 -1.86 5.80
N LEU A 13 -1.95 -2.99 6.51
CA LEU A 13 -0.82 -3.33 7.37
C LEU A 13 -0.21 -4.66 6.90
N PRO A 14 1.09 -4.69 6.57
CA PRO A 14 1.75 -5.94 6.26
C PRO A 14 1.70 -6.87 7.49
N PRO A 15 1.67 -8.19 7.28
CA PRO A 15 1.54 -9.15 8.38
C PRO A 15 2.81 -9.29 9.21
N TRP A 16 3.91 -8.61 8.87
CA TRP A 16 5.21 -8.85 9.50
C TRP A 16 5.53 -7.84 10.60
N GLY A 17 6.27 -8.30 11.62
CA GLY A 17 6.69 -7.48 12.76
C GLY A 17 5.87 -7.75 14.01
N THR A 18 5.51 -6.69 14.72
CA THR A 18 4.63 -6.73 15.90
C THR A 18 3.38 -5.90 15.65
N ASP A 19 2.38 -6.00 16.53
CA ASP A 19 1.16 -5.19 16.41
C ASP A 19 1.43 -3.68 16.45
N THR A 20 2.50 -3.26 17.11
CA THR A 20 2.89 -1.85 17.27
C THR A 20 3.96 -1.40 16.26
N THR A 21 4.72 -2.33 15.69
CA THR A 21 5.81 -2.04 14.76
C THR A 21 5.79 -3.06 13.64
N ARG A 22 5.05 -2.72 12.58
CA ARG A 22 4.99 -3.53 11.36
C ARG A 22 6.24 -3.34 10.52
N ALA A 23 6.56 -4.35 9.72
CA ALA A 23 7.69 -4.37 8.80
C ALA A 23 7.24 -4.85 7.42
N VAL A 24 7.91 -4.35 6.38
CA VAL A 24 7.78 -4.92 5.03
C VAL A 24 8.61 -6.19 4.90
N ASN A 25 8.17 -7.10 4.04
CA ASN A 25 9.02 -8.17 3.53
C ASN A 25 9.59 -7.78 2.14
N ARG A 26 10.49 -8.60 1.61
CA ARG A 26 11.22 -8.36 0.35
C ARG A 26 10.34 -8.16 -0.89
N ASP A 27 9.09 -8.63 -0.85
CA ASP A 27 8.10 -8.50 -1.91
C ASP A 27 7.21 -7.26 -1.75
N GLU A 28 7.51 -6.43 -0.75
CA GLU A 28 6.77 -5.22 -0.40
C GLU A 28 7.67 -3.98 -0.44
N ASP A 29 7.16 -2.94 -1.07
CA ASP A 29 7.70 -1.58 -1.11
C ASP A 29 6.56 -0.55 -1.03
N VAL A 30 6.89 0.75 -1.07
CA VAL A 30 5.93 1.85 -1.02
C VAL A 30 4.81 1.71 -2.07
N VAL A 31 5.13 1.29 -3.29
CA VAL A 31 4.14 1.13 -4.37
C VAL A 31 3.18 -0.02 -4.04
N THR A 32 3.69 -1.17 -3.59
CA THR A 32 2.83 -2.30 -3.24
C THR A 32 1.93 -2.02 -2.04
N LEU A 33 2.44 -1.33 -1.00
CA LEU A 33 1.65 -0.92 0.16
C LEU A 33 0.57 0.07 -0.27
N ALA A 34 0.92 1.05 -1.09
CA ALA A 34 0.00 2.04 -1.64
C ALA A 34 -1.10 1.41 -2.49
N VAL A 35 -0.76 0.44 -3.35
CA VAL A 35 -1.74 -0.33 -4.13
C VAL A 35 -2.69 -1.08 -3.20
N ALA A 36 -2.19 -1.76 -2.17
CA ALA A 36 -3.04 -2.49 -1.25
C ALA A 36 -4.05 -1.58 -0.52
N ALA A 37 -3.56 -0.47 0.08
CA ALA A 37 -4.43 0.49 0.76
C ALA A 37 -5.41 1.20 -0.20
N GLY A 38 -4.92 1.59 -1.38
CA GLY A 38 -5.74 2.25 -2.41
C GLY A 38 -6.84 1.33 -2.95
N ARG A 39 -6.55 0.05 -3.18
CA ARG A 39 -7.57 -0.93 -3.57
C ARG A 39 -8.63 -1.11 -2.48
N SER A 40 -8.23 -1.16 -1.20
CA SER A 40 -9.18 -1.17 -0.08
C SER A 40 -10.08 0.07 -0.13
N ALA A 41 -9.51 1.27 -0.31
CA ALA A 41 -10.26 2.52 -0.37
C ALA A 41 -11.22 2.61 -1.56
N LEU A 42 -10.86 1.98 -2.69
CA LEU A 42 -11.67 1.97 -3.91
C LEU A 42 -12.72 0.83 -3.93
N THR A 43 -12.89 0.09 -2.83
CA THR A 43 -13.95 -0.93 -2.74
C THR A 43 -15.32 -0.27 -2.83
N GLY A 44 -16.08 -0.59 -3.89
CA GLY A 44 -17.39 0.00 -4.15
C GLY A 44 -17.37 1.40 -4.78
N VAL A 45 -16.19 1.90 -5.15
CA VAL A 45 -16.02 3.15 -5.90
C VAL A 45 -16.00 2.85 -7.39
N ASP A 46 -16.71 3.64 -8.21
CA ASP A 46 -16.56 3.60 -9.65
C ASP A 46 -15.17 4.14 -10.03
N LEU A 47 -14.32 3.28 -10.60
CA LEU A 47 -12.96 3.64 -10.98
C LEU A 47 -12.90 4.75 -12.02
N ALA A 48 -13.97 4.98 -12.80
CA ALA A 48 -14.07 6.09 -13.73
C ALA A 48 -14.13 7.47 -13.04
N GLU A 49 -14.49 7.52 -11.76
CA GLU A 49 -14.49 8.75 -10.97
C GLU A 49 -13.09 9.17 -10.51
N VAL A 50 -12.12 8.24 -10.52
CA VAL A 50 -10.75 8.51 -10.09
C VAL A 50 -9.99 9.22 -11.20
N ARG A 51 -9.74 10.51 -11.02
CA ARG A 51 -9.09 11.40 -12.00
C ARG A 51 -7.64 11.70 -11.62
N LYS A 52 -7.31 11.57 -10.34
CA LYS A 52 -5.98 11.88 -9.80
C LYS A 52 -5.62 10.90 -8.68
N VAL A 53 -4.37 10.47 -8.66
CA VAL A 53 -3.74 9.75 -7.54
C VAL A 53 -2.59 10.59 -7.00
N VAL A 54 -2.55 10.77 -5.68
CA VAL A 54 -1.43 11.37 -4.97
C VAL A 54 -0.80 10.31 -4.09
N LEU A 55 0.48 10.00 -4.33
CA LEU A 55 1.26 9.09 -3.48
C LEU A 55 2.25 9.92 -2.67
N VAL A 56 2.08 9.93 -1.35
CA VAL A 56 2.94 10.61 -0.39
C VAL A 56 3.82 9.57 0.33
N SER A 57 5.14 9.72 0.20
CA SER A 57 6.11 8.91 0.94
C SER A 57 7.49 9.55 0.93
N ARG A 58 8.33 9.25 1.94
CA ARG A 58 9.76 9.63 1.95
C ARG A 58 10.67 8.58 1.31
N ASP A 59 10.11 7.43 0.94
CA ASP A 59 10.85 6.24 0.49
C ASP A 59 10.38 5.78 -0.90
N LEU A 60 10.05 6.73 -1.80
CA LEU A 60 9.72 6.42 -3.19
C LEU A 60 10.86 5.60 -3.84
N PRO A 61 10.55 4.46 -4.47
CA PRO A 61 11.61 3.51 -4.84
C PRO A 61 12.38 3.93 -6.09
N LEU A 62 11.79 4.78 -6.95
CA LEU A 62 12.47 5.40 -8.10
C LEU A 62 12.31 6.92 -8.05
N LEU A 63 13.40 7.66 -8.31
CA LEU A 63 13.40 9.13 -8.35
C LEU A 63 13.41 9.69 -9.78
N GLU A 64 13.80 8.88 -10.78
CA GLU A 64 13.80 9.24 -12.21
C GLU A 64 12.49 8.82 -12.90
N GLY A 65 11.39 8.77 -12.14
CA GLY A 65 10.07 8.30 -12.59
C GLY A 65 9.94 6.78 -12.58
N GLY A 66 8.79 6.29 -13.06
CA GLY A 66 8.50 4.85 -13.19
C GLY A 66 7.67 4.24 -12.07
N ASN A 67 7.39 4.95 -10.96
CA ASN A 67 6.47 4.45 -9.91
C ASN A 67 4.99 4.56 -10.34
N SER A 68 4.66 5.60 -11.10
CA SER A 68 3.29 5.91 -11.53
C SER A 68 2.63 4.79 -12.34
N ALA A 69 3.34 4.18 -13.30
CA ALA A 69 2.78 3.13 -14.14
C ALA A 69 2.38 1.87 -13.33
N PRO A 70 3.26 1.26 -12.50
CA PRO A 70 2.88 0.11 -11.68
C PRO A 70 1.86 0.47 -10.60
N LEU A 71 1.89 1.69 -10.07
CA LEU A 71 0.86 2.19 -9.14
C LEU A 71 -0.54 2.17 -9.79
N LEU A 72 -0.69 2.79 -10.96
CA LEU A 72 -1.97 2.82 -11.68
C LEU A 72 -2.43 1.42 -12.08
N ALA A 73 -1.51 0.59 -12.60
CA ALA A 73 -1.83 -0.78 -13.01
C ALA A 73 -2.29 -1.64 -11.81
N GLY A 74 -1.60 -1.56 -10.67
CA GLY A 74 -1.97 -2.28 -9.46
C GLY A 74 -3.32 -1.83 -8.86
N LEU A 75 -3.60 -0.52 -8.91
CA LEU A 75 -4.91 0.04 -8.52
C LEU A 75 -6.03 -0.35 -9.49
N GLY A 76 -5.70 -0.82 -10.70
CA GLY A 76 -6.68 -1.10 -11.76
C GLY A 76 -7.16 0.16 -12.48
N LEU A 77 -6.39 1.24 -12.42
CA LEU A 77 -6.73 2.53 -13.02
C LEU A 77 -6.16 2.67 -14.44
N PRO A 78 -6.83 3.42 -15.33
CA PRO A 78 -6.31 3.75 -16.65
C PRO A 78 -4.95 4.48 -16.60
N GLY A 79 -4.08 4.24 -17.59
CA GLY A 79 -2.74 4.84 -17.65
C GLY A 79 -2.70 6.35 -17.88
N ASN A 80 -3.84 6.99 -18.16
CA ASN A 80 -3.96 8.45 -18.34
C ASN A 80 -4.45 9.17 -17.07
N VAL A 81 -4.71 8.46 -15.97
CA VAL A 81 -5.02 9.09 -14.67
C VAL A 81 -3.80 9.86 -14.19
N LEU A 82 -4.01 11.09 -13.72
CA LEU A 82 -2.91 11.95 -13.27
C LEU A 82 -2.30 11.40 -11.99
N VAL A 83 -0.98 11.20 -11.95
CA VAL A 83 -0.26 10.80 -10.74
C VAL A 83 0.63 11.93 -10.26
N ARG A 84 0.55 12.23 -8.97
CA ARG A 84 1.50 13.10 -8.27
C ARG A 84 2.24 12.29 -7.22
N GLU A 85 3.55 12.20 -7.37
CA GLU A 85 4.45 11.62 -6.38
C GLU A 85 4.97 12.77 -5.50
N ALA A 86 4.71 12.71 -4.19
CA ALA A 86 5.06 13.75 -3.24
C ALA A 86 5.98 13.19 -2.16
N ILE A 87 7.16 13.80 -2.02
CA ILE A 87 8.09 13.46 -0.95
C ILE A 87 7.65 14.17 0.33
N GLY A 88 7.37 13.40 1.38
CA GLY A 88 6.97 13.95 2.68
C GLY A 88 6.31 12.93 3.60
N ASN A 89 5.79 13.41 4.74
CA ASN A 89 5.11 12.59 5.75
C ASN A 89 3.74 13.15 6.11
N GLY A 90 3.27 12.90 7.34
CA GLY A 90 1.95 13.27 7.80
C GLY A 90 1.51 14.69 7.45
N PRO A 91 2.32 15.75 7.68
CA PRO A 91 1.97 17.11 7.27
C PRO A 91 1.72 17.25 5.75
N ALA A 92 2.54 16.60 4.92
CA ALA A 92 2.37 16.60 3.48
C ALA A 92 1.08 15.87 3.09
N THR A 93 0.79 14.71 3.69
CA THR A 93 -0.45 13.96 3.42
C THR A 93 -1.71 14.75 3.79
N LEU A 94 -1.74 15.42 4.95
CA LEU A 94 -2.89 16.27 5.31
C LEU A 94 -3.01 17.50 4.41
N SER A 95 -1.90 18.05 3.94
CA SER A 95 -1.93 19.17 2.98
C SER A 95 -2.53 18.71 1.64
N GLU A 96 -2.05 17.59 1.09
CA GLU A 96 -2.58 17.02 -0.14
C GLU A 96 -4.06 16.64 -0.01
N LEU A 97 -4.49 16.11 1.13
CA LEU A 97 -5.90 15.82 1.40
C LEU A 97 -6.74 17.11 1.47
N GLY A 98 -6.25 18.15 2.14
CA GLY A 98 -6.94 19.43 2.26
C GLY A 98 -7.10 20.18 0.93
N ASP A 99 -6.13 19.99 0.02
CA ASP A 99 -6.11 20.64 -1.29
C ASP A 99 -6.68 19.75 -2.41
N ALA A 100 -7.09 18.52 -2.09
CA ALA A 100 -7.63 17.57 -3.05
C ALA A 100 -9.01 17.98 -3.57
N SER A 101 -9.23 17.89 -4.88
CA SER A 101 -10.57 18.00 -5.48
C SER A 101 -11.27 16.64 -5.51
N ALA A 102 -12.59 16.64 -5.67
CA ALA A 102 -13.36 15.41 -5.95
C ALA A 102 -12.75 14.62 -7.13
N GLY A 103 -12.71 13.29 -6.99
CA GLY A 103 -12.03 12.37 -7.90
C GLY A 103 -10.54 12.17 -7.59
N THR A 104 -10.04 12.58 -6.41
CA THR A 104 -8.64 12.40 -6.01
C THR A 104 -8.51 11.28 -4.99
N LEU A 105 -7.63 10.32 -5.26
CA LEU A 105 -7.19 9.32 -4.28
C LEU A 105 -5.87 9.77 -3.65
N VAL A 106 -5.86 10.09 -2.37
CA VAL A 106 -4.66 10.47 -1.61
C VAL A 106 -4.17 9.28 -0.81
N ILE A 107 -2.93 8.85 -1.03
CA ILE A 107 -2.33 7.67 -0.42
C ILE A 107 -1.08 8.08 0.34
N GLY A 108 -0.99 7.73 1.62
CA GLY A 108 0.25 7.79 2.39
C GLY A 108 0.80 6.38 2.59
N ALA A 109 2.11 6.20 2.43
CA ALA A 109 2.75 4.89 2.62
C ALA A 109 4.14 5.03 3.28
N ASP A 110 4.36 4.18 4.27
CA ASP A 110 5.55 4.15 5.13
C ASP A 110 6.18 2.75 5.15
N LEU A 111 7.51 2.68 5.17
CA LEU A 111 8.25 1.42 5.30
C LEU A 111 8.68 1.09 6.73
N ALA A 112 8.71 2.08 7.63
CA ALA A 112 9.18 1.92 9.00
C ALA A 112 8.56 2.95 9.99
N PRO A 113 7.64 2.53 10.90
CA PRO A 113 6.89 1.28 10.85
C PRO A 113 6.09 1.16 9.55
N ALA A 114 5.95 -0.06 9.03
CA ALA A 114 5.37 -0.29 7.72
C ALA A 114 3.84 -0.19 7.72
N GLY A 115 3.28 0.51 6.74
CA GLY A 115 1.84 0.60 6.55
C GLY A 115 1.46 1.60 5.48
N ALA A 116 0.24 1.48 4.96
CA ALA A 116 -0.32 2.45 4.04
C ALA A 116 -1.79 2.70 4.33
N ALA A 117 -2.24 3.90 4.00
CA ALA A 117 -3.63 4.29 4.10
C ALA A 117 -3.97 5.22 2.93
N ALA A 118 -5.20 5.13 2.44
CA ALA A 118 -5.68 5.85 1.27
C ALA A 118 -7.06 6.44 1.52
N ALA A 119 -7.27 7.69 1.13
CA ALA A 119 -8.55 8.39 1.20
C ALA A 119 -8.99 8.78 -0.21
N PHE A 120 -10.19 8.36 -0.61
CA PHE A 120 -10.81 8.82 -1.84
C PHE A 120 -11.68 10.05 -1.55
N VAL A 121 -11.40 11.16 -2.20
CA VAL A 121 -12.17 12.41 -2.10
C VAL A 121 -13.24 12.40 -3.19
N GLY A 122 -14.51 12.40 -2.79
CA GLY A 122 -15.67 12.36 -3.68
C GLY A 122 -16.53 13.61 -3.59
N ALA A 123 -17.73 13.56 -4.17
CA ALA A 123 -18.72 14.64 -4.10
C ALA A 123 -19.42 14.74 -2.72
N SER A 124 -19.46 13.62 -1.99
CA SER A 124 -20.08 13.51 -0.67
C SER A 124 -19.30 12.54 0.21
N GLY A 125 -19.51 12.61 1.53
CA GLY A 125 -18.84 11.75 2.50
C GLY A 125 -18.50 12.53 3.77
N ALA A 126 -17.54 12.02 4.53
CA ALA A 126 -17.08 12.67 5.75
C ALA A 126 -16.39 14.00 5.42
N SER A 127 -16.85 15.08 6.04
CA SER A 127 -16.40 16.44 5.76
C SER A 127 -15.10 16.73 6.52
N VAL A 128 -14.04 17.03 5.80
CA VAL A 128 -12.73 17.40 6.36
C VAL A 128 -12.29 18.76 5.83
N ARG A 129 -11.62 19.55 6.66
CA ARG A 129 -10.98 20.80 6.21
C ARG A 129 -9.60 20.95 6.82
N THR A 130 -8.70 21.62 6.09
CA THR A 130 -7.50 22.18 6.71
C THR A 130 -7.88 23.43 7.51
N VAL A 131 -7.44 23.49 8.76
CA VAL A 131 -7.60 24.63 9.65
C VAL A 131 -6.39 25.54 9.57
N ASP A 132 -5.18 24.99 9.68
CA ASP A 132 -3.95 25.79 9.73
C ASP A 132 -2.72 24.98 9.28
N ARG A 133 -1.65 25.68 8.88
CA ARG A 133 -0.38 25.09 8.42
C ARG A 133 0.81 25.92 8.91
N VAL A 134 1.81 25.25 9.47
CA VAL A 134 3.06 25.87 9.92
C VAL A 134 4.24 25.13 9.32
N ASN A 135 5.15 25.87 8.70
CA ASN A 135 6.46 25.38 8.25
C ASN A 135 7.57 26.18 8.92
N ARG A 136 8.46 25.47 9.62
CA ARG A 136 9.66 26.04 10.24
C ARG A 136 10.88 25.19 9.88
N SER A 137 12.06 25.79 10.00
CA SER A 137 13.31 25.04 9.94
C SER A 137 13.65 24.47 11.32
N MET A 138 13.63 23.14 11.44
CA MET A 138 14.19 22.39 12.56
C MET A 138 14.58 20.96 12.12
N PRO A 139 15.52 20.81 11.16
CA PRO A 139 15.94 19.50 10.71
C PRO A 139 16.83 18.83 11.77
N ILE A 140 16.26 17.94 12.56
CA ILE A 140 16.94 17.04 13.50
C ILE A 140 17.38 15.75 12.78
N VAL A 141 16.56 15.27 11.86
CA VAL A 141 16.91 14.13 10.99
C VAL A 141 16.95 14.63 9.56
N THR A 142 18.10 14.49 8.92
CA THR A 142 18.30 14.79 7.50
C THR A 142 18.66 13.51 6.76
N ARG A 143 18.21 13.43 5.50
CA ARG A 143 18.63 12.40 4.56
C ARG A 143 19.11 13.10 3.29
N ASP A 144 20.34 12.83 2.88
CA ASP A 144 20.89 13.42 1.66
C ASP A 144 20.44 12.66 0.39
N GLY A 145 20.84 13.18 -0.78
CA GLY A 145 20.52 12.55 -2.07
C GLY A 145 21.17 11.17 -2.29
N HIS A 146 22.11 10.77 -1.43
CA HIS A 146 22.72 9.44 -1.44
C HIS A 146 22.02 8.47 -0.46
N GLY A 147 20.98 8.93 0.23
CA GLY A 147 20.26 8.15 1.23
C GLY A 147 20.94 8.12 2.60
N SER A 148 22.08 8.81 2.77
CA SER A 148 22.77 8.86 4.06
C SER A 148 21.95 9.67 5.04
N THR A 149 21.65 9.08 6.20
CA THR A 149 20.86 9.73 7.24
C THR A 149 21.77 10.28 8.33
N THR A 150 21.60 11.54 8.69
CA THR A 150 22.24 12.17 9.86
C THR A 150 21.17 12.55 10.87
N GLU A 151 21.33 12.08 12.10
CA GLU A 151 20.45 12.40 13.21
C GLU A 151 21.22 13.22 14.26
N TYR A 152 20.72 14.41 14.55
CA TYR A 152 21.13 15.17 15.71
C TYR A 152 20.47 14.56 16.94
N ALA A 153 21.22 13.77 17.70
CA ALA A 153 20.71 12.94 18.80
C ALA A 153 20.31 13.73 20.07
N ASP A 154 19.40 14.68 19.94
CA ASP A 154 18.74 15.35 21.06
C ASP A 154 17.20 15.27 20.91
N PRO A 155 16.58 14.23 21.49
CA PRO A 155 15.13 14.07 21.49
C PRO A 155 14.39 15.20 22.20
N ARG A 156 15.01 15.88 23.18
CA ARG A 156 14.39 17.02 23.87
C ARG A 156 14.33 18.23 22.95
N LEU A 157 15.37 18.45 22.15
CA LEU A 157 15.38 19.52 21.16
C LEU A 157 14.29 19.31 20.11
N LEU A 158 14.17 18.10 19.54
CA LEU A 158 13.09 17.75 18.61
C LEU A 158 11.72 18.00 19.23
N ARG A 159 11.53 17.51 20.46
CA ARG A 159 10.26 17.66 21.19
C ARG A 159 9.89 19.12 21.43
N VAL A 160 10.79 19.89 22.05
CA VAL A 160 10.48 21.26 22.51
C VAL A 160 10.54 22.27 21.36
N ARG A 161 11.59 22.23 20.53
CA ARG A 161 11.85 23.26 19.51
C ARG A 161 11.33 22.90 18.12
N GLY A 162 11.16 21.61 17.84
CA GLY A 162 10.48 21.12 16.65
C GLY A 162 8.98 21.03 16.89
N ILE A 163 8.55 20.00 17.60
CA ILE A 163 7.15 19.59 17.72
C ILE A 163 6.32 20.62 18.48
N ASN A 164 6.59 20.86 19.78
CA ASN A 164 5.78 21.76 20.61
C ASN A 164 5.71 23.15 19.98
N ALA A 165 6.87 23.72 19.63
CA ALA A 165 6.93 25.06 19.06
C ALA A 165 6.32 25.20 17.66
N SER A 166 6.03 24.09 16.96
CA SER A 166 5.26 24.09 15.72
C SER A 166 3.75 23.99 16.00
N ILE A 167 3.35 23.14 16.95
CA ILE A 167 1.94 23.01 17.38
C ILE A 167 1.43 24.31 18.03
N ASP A 168 2.23 24.95 18.87
CA ASP A 168 1.87 26.21 19.57
C ASP A 168 1.61 27.39 18.61
N ARG A 169 1.97 27.25 17.32
CA ARG A 169 1.72 28.26 16.29
C ARG A 169 0.45 28.00 15.47
N LEU A 170 -0.21 26.86 15.67
CA LEU A 170 -1.47 26.54 15.00
C LEU A 170 -2.64 27.21 15.72
N ASP A 171 -3.76 27.36 15.03
CA ASP A 171 -5.04 27.69 15.69
C ASP A 171 -5.47 26.55 16.64
N LEU A 172 -5.20 26.67 17.94
CA LEU A 172 -5.60 25.72 18.99
C LEU A 172 -6.89 26.13 19.71
N SER A 173 -7.75 26.95 19.09
CA SER A 173 -9.04 27.38 19.68
C SER A 173 -9.99 26.25 20.05
N GLN A 174 -9.84 25.08 19.44
CA GLN A 174 -10.51 23.84 19.82
C GLN A 174 -9.49 22.72 20.09
N PRO A 175 -9.84 21.76 20.97
CA PRO A 175 -8.98 20.66 21.34
C PRO A 175 -8.65 19.73 20.16
N ILE A 176 -7.42 19.23 20.15
CA ILE A 176 -6.97 18.16 19.25
C ILE A 176 -7.42 16.82 19.84
N ILE A 177 -7.93 15.90 19.02
CA ILE A 177 -8.38 14.57 19.46
C ILE A 177 -7.55 13.43 18.85
N ALA A 178 -6.69 13.73 17.88
CA ALA A 178 -5.74 12.78 17.29
C ALA A 178 -4.46 13.50 16.83
N ALA A 179 -3.31 12.85 16.97
CA ALA A 179 -2.03 13.39 16.53
C ALA A 179 -1.22 12.33 15.78
N ALA A 180 -0.84 12.64 14.54
CA ALA A 180 0.01 11.82 13.68
C ALA A 180 1.44 12.35 13.65
N GLY A 181 2.42 11.46 13.46
CA GLY A 181 3.84 11.82 13.48
C GLY A 181 4.51 11.78 14.85
N LEU A 182 3.82 11.24 15.86
CA LEU A 182 4.27 11.21 17.25
C LEU A 182 4.22 9.80 17.83
N SER A 183 5.01 9.56 18.89
CA SER A 183 4.84 8.38 19.73
C SER A 183 3.47 8.42 20.44
N ALA A 184 2.93 7.26 20.83
CA ALA A 184 1.64 7.20 21.54
C ALA A 184 1.61 8.06 22.82
N LYS A 185 2.72 8.07 23.57
CA LYS A 185 2.90 8.90 24.76
C LYS A 185 2.85 10.40 24.43
N ASP A 186 3.56 10.80 23.39
CA ASP A 186 3.61 12.18 22.94
C ASP A 186 2.27 12.66 22.38
N ALA A 187 1.57 11.81 21.62
CA ALA A 187 0.24 12.11 21.11
C ALA A 187 -0.76 12.35 22.25
N ALA A 188 -0.74 11.51 23.29
CA ALA A 188 -1.61 11.64 24.46
C ALA A 188 -1.41 12.96 25.22
N SER A 189 -0.21 13.53 25.19
CA SER A 189 0.05 14.82 25.85
C SER A 189 -0.50 16.05 25.11
N PHE A 190 -0.87 15.91 23.83
CA PHE A 190 -1.48 16.98 23.03
C PHE A 190 -2.98 16.81 22.81
N CYS A 191 -3.47 15.58 22.94
CA CYS A 191 -4.86 15.27 22.61
C CYS A 191 -5.75 15.35 23.86
N GLN A 192 -6.97 15.84 23.68
CA GLN A 192 -8.04 15.69 24.65
C GLN A 192 -8.58 14.26 24.60
N GLY A 193 -8.59 13.59 25.76
CA GLY A 193 -9.00 12.19 25.88
C GLY A 193 -7.95 11.24 25.32
N THR A 194 -8.36 10.01 25.02
CA THR A 194 -7.46 8.99 24.48
C THR A 194 -7.39 9.11 22.95
N PRO A 195 -6.23 9.49 22.37
CA PRO A 195 -6.07 9.50 20.92
C PRO A 195 -6.03 8.06 20.36
N PRO A 196 -6.37 7.86 19.08
CA PRO A 196 -6.22 6.56 18.44
C PRO A 196 -4.75 6.13 18.43
N ALA A 197 -4.50 4.84 18.68
CA ALA A 197 -3.19 4.24 18.50
C ALA A 197 -2.91 4.10 17.00
N LEU A 198 -1.86 4.76 16.51
CA LEU A 198 -1.51 4.74 15.09
C LEU A 198 -0.41 3.69 14.84
N PRO A 199 -0.56 2.84 13.80
CA PRO A 199 0.41 1.79 13.50
C PRO A 199 1.68 2.32 12.81
N THR A 200 1.64 3.56 12.32
CA THR A 200 2.73 4.22 11.60
C THR A 200 2.93 5.64 12.14
N THR A 201 4.07 6.26 11.79
CA THR A 201 4.42 7.64 12.19
C THR A 201 4.69 8.56 11.01
N GLY A 202 4.63 8.06 9.77
CA GLY A 202 5.01 8.84 8.59
C GLY A 202 3.83 9.37 7.78
N ALA A 203 3.89 9.20 6.46
CA ALA A 203 2.92 9.69 5.50
C ALA A 203 1.51 9.08 5.66
N SER A 204 1.42 7.81 6.05
CA SER A 204 0.14 7.11 6.20
C SER A 204 -0.58 7.43 7.52
N ALA A 205 0.17 7.83 8.55
CA ALA A 205 -0.32 8.04 9.91
C ALA A 205 -1.57 8.93 10.04
N PRO A 206 -1.68 10.11 9.39
CA PRO A 206 -2.89 10.93 9.48
C PRO A 206 -4.13 10.26 8.87
N LEU A 207 -3.97 9.45 7.84
CA LEU A 207 -5.10 8.73 7.22
C LEU A 207 -5.54 7.56 8.10
N PHE A 208 -4.61 6.88 8.79
CA PHE A 208 -4.96 5.93 9.86
C PHE A 208 -5.72 6.61 11.01
N ALA A 209 -5.32 7.84 11.38
CA ALA A 209 -6.04 8.61 12.40
C ALA A 209 -7.48 8.93 11.97
N LEU A 210 -7.68 9.36 10.71
CA LEU A 210 -9.01 9.61 10.16
C LEU A 210 -9.86 8.33 10.11
N ALA A 211 -9.29 7.21 9.67
CA ALA A 211 -9.96 5.91 9.68
C ALA A 211 -10.42 5.51 11.09
N ALA A 212 -9.55 5.64 12.10
CA ALA A 212 -9.89 5.33 13.49
C ALA A 212 -10.96 6.26 14.07
N LEU A 213 -10.94 7.55 13.72
CA LEU A 213 -11.97 8.51 14.12
C LEU A 213 -13.33 8.18 13.51
N LEU A 214 -13.36 7.80 12.23
CA LEU A 214 -14.60 7.43 11.53
C LEU A 214 -15.19 6.12 12.04
N ASP A 215 -14.36 5.10 12.30
CA ASP A 215 -14.79 3.84 12.93
C ASP A 215 -15.42 4.08 14.31
N ALA A 216 -14.84 5.01 15.07
CA ALA A 216 -15.35 5.40 16.38
C ALA A 216 -16.50 6.43 16.34
N ASN A 217 -16.91 6.87 15.14
CA ASN A 217 -17.86 7.96 14.92
C ASN A 217 -17.54 9.22 15.76
N ARG A 218 -16.25 9.58 15.81
CA ARG A 218 -15.73 10.75 16.52
C ARG A 218 -15.32 11.83 15.52
N HIS A 219 -15.76 13.06 15.77
CA HIS A 219 -15.45 14.24 14.96
C HIS A 219 -14.62 15.23 15.79
N GLY A 220 -13.70 15.95 15.16
CA GLY A 220 -12.83 16.92 15.83
C GLY A 220 -11.51 17.16 15.11
N ARG A 221 -10.62 17.89 15.77
CA ARG A 221 -9.33 18.30 15.20
C ARG A 221 -8.29 17.19 15.28
N LEU A 222 -7.53 17.04 14.20
CA LEU A 222 -6.36 16.19 14.13
C LEU A 222 -5.15 17.00 13.64
N VAL A 223 -3.99 16.72 14.20
CA VAL A 223 -2.73 17.34 13.77
C VAL A 223 -1.82 16.28 13.18
N ALA A 224 -1.12 16.60 12.10
CA ALA A 224 0.05 15.85 11.68
C ALA A 224 1.28 16.72 11.85
N VAL A 225 2.33 16.17 12.45
CA VAL A 225 3.58 16.88 12.72
C VAL A 225 4.78 16.11 12.23
N GLU A 226 5.79 16.84 11.79
CA GLU A 226 7.10 16.29 11.46
C GLU A 226 8.15 17.36 11.73
N GLN A 227 9.08 17.10 12.65
CA GLN A 227 10.19 18.00 12.93
C GLN A 227 9.71 19.45 13.19
N GLY A 228 9.95 20.38 12.27
CA GLY A 228 9.50 21.79 12.35
C GLY A 228 8.23 22.11 11.54
N ALA A 229 7.53 21.10 11.02
CA ALA A 229 6.33 21.26 10.22
C ALA A 229 5.11 20.67 10.92
N ALA A 230 3.97 21.34 10.79
CA ALA A 230 2.70 20.88 11.35
C ALA A 230 1.52 21.32 10.49
N VAL A 231 0.52 20.45 10.35
CA VAL A 231 -0.74 20.74 9.66
C VAL A 231 -1.89 20.32 10.56
N LEU A 232 -2.80 21.27 10.79
CA LEU A 232 -4.02 21.07 11.55
C LEU A 232 -5.20 20.88 10.59
N SER A 233 -5.94 19.80 10.76
CA SER A 233 -7.18 19.54 10.04
C SER A 233 -8.31 19.26 11.03
N GLU A 234 -9.55 19.35 10.55
CA GLU A 234 -10.74 19.09 11.34
C GLU A 234 -11.67 18.18 10.55
N LEU A 235 -12.01 17.04 11.16
CA LEU A 235 -13.08 16.16 10.71
C LEU A 235 -14.38 16.70 11.30
N LEU A 236 -15.20 17.33 10.48
CA LEU A 236 -16.36 18.12 10.89
C LEU A 236 -17.58 17.25 11.22
N SER A 237 -17.99 16.42 10.26
CA SER A 237 -19.22 15.63 10.32
C SER A 237 -19.24 14.55 9.23
N GLY A 238 -20.28 13.70 9.27
CA GLY A 238 -20.51 12.67 8.26
C GLY A 238 -19.73 11.39 8.52
N THR A 239 -19.94 10.42 7.62
CA THR A 239 -19.37 9.07 7.68
C THR A 239 -18.77 8.71 6.33
N ALA A 240 -17.81 7.81 6.34
CA ALA A 240 -17.26 7.18 5.13
C ALA A 240 -16.97 5.70 5.43
N PRO A 241 -17.20 4.78 4.48
CA PRO A 241 -16.75 3.40 4.63
C PRO A 241 -15.23 3.34 4.82
N VAL A 242 -14.82 2.52 5.80
CA VAL A 242 -13.42 2.21 6.08
C VAL A 242 -13.20 0.73 5.81
N VAL A 243 -12.33 0.40 4.85
CA VAL A 243 -11.97 -0.98 4.50
C VAL A 243 -10.55 -1.27 4.97
N ARG A 244 -10.41 -2.24 5.89
CA ARG A 244 -9.12 -2.58 6.51
C ARG A 244 -8.55 -3.88 5.95
N ASP A 245 -7.39 -3.81 5.30
CA ASP A 245 -6.55 -4.98 4.98
C ASP A 245 -5.39 -5.06 5.98
N GLU A 246 -5.72 -5.36 7.23
CA GLU A 246 -4.81 -5.31 8.38
C GLU A 246 -4.66 -6.70 8.99
N ARG A 247 -3.68 -7.46 8.52
CA ARG A 247 -3.49 -8.84 8.99
C ARG A 247 -2.90 -8.91 10.40
N PRO A 248 -3.18 -9.97 11.17
CA PRO A 248 -2.50 -10.21 12.45
C PRO A 248 -0.98 -10.18 12.29
N ALA A 249 -0.27 -9.65 13.29
CA ALA A 249 1.18 -9.61 13.25
C ALA A 249 1.78 -11.00 13.37
N ALA A 250 2.85 -11.24 12.62
CA ALA A 250 3.67 -12.43 12.66
C ALA A 250 5.15 -12.02 12.56
N PRO A 251 6.07 -12.81 13.14
CA PRO A 251 7.50 -12.57 12.96
C PRO A 251 7.90 -12.58 11.49
N LEU A 252 8.84 -11.71 11.12
CA LEU A 252 9.39 -11.69 9.78
C LEU A 252 10.03 -13.07 9.46
N PRO A 253 9.72 -13.69 8.31
CA PRO A 253 10.27 -15.00 7.97
C PRO A 253 11.80 -14.94 7.87
N LYS A 254 12.48 -15.90 8.49
CA LYS A 254 13.93 -16.06 8.32
C LYS A 254 14.21 -16.61 6.93
N GLY A 255 15.28 -16.12 6.31
CA GLY A 255 15.76 -16.65 5.06
C GLY A 255 17.24 -16.32 4.84
N THR A 256 17.89 -17.14 4.03
CA THR A 256 19.31 -16.99 3.71
C THR A 256 19.44 -16.54 2.25
N PRO A 257 20.05 -15.37 1.99
CA PRO A 257 20.34 -14.95 0.62
C PRO A 257 21.40 -15.88 0.03
N ALA A 258 21.19 -16.31 -1.22
CA ALA A 258 22.21 -17.04 -1.96
C ALA A 258 23.15 -16.06 -2.69
N PRO A 259 24.48 -16.20 -2.57
CA PRO A 259 25.43 -15.44 -3.39
C PRO A 259 25.21 -15.71 -4.88
N GLY A 260 25.40 -14.69 -5.71
CA GLY A 260 25.37 -14.81 -7.16
C GLY A 260 24.79 -13.59 -7.86
N ALA A 261 24.96 -13.54 -9.19
CA ALA A 261 24.44 -12.45 -10.00
C ALA A 261 22.90 -12.46 -9.98
N SER A 262 22.29 -11.27 -9.95
CA SER A 262 20.85 -11.11 -10.14
C SER A 262 20.44 -11.63 -11.52
N ILE A 263 19.23 -12.19 -11.61
CA ILE A 263 18.62 -12.57 -12.88
C ILE A 263 18.49 -11.31 -13.75
N SER A 264 19.07 -11.34 -14.95
CA SER A 264 18.98 -10.22 -15.90
C SER A 264 17.56 -10.08 -16.44
N ILE A 265 17.19 -8.85 -16.83
CA ILE A 265 15.90 -8.57 -17.45
C ILE A 265 16.10 -8.03 -18.87
N ALA A 266 15.31 -8.56 -19.80
CA ALA A 266 15.20 -8.00 -21.15
C ALA A 266 14.15 -6.89 -21.13
N LEU A 267 14.57 -5.62 -21.15
CA LEU A 267 13.67 -4.47 -21.16
C LEU A 267 12.58 -4.52 -22.25
N PRO A 268 12.86 -4.91 -23.51
CA PRO A 268 11.82 -5.06 -24.52
C PRO A 268 10.77 -6.12 -24.18
N SER A 269 11.16 -7.18 -23.46
CA SER A 269 10.23 -8.20 -22.99
C SER A 269 9.43 -7.74 -21.77
N TYR A 270 10.05 -6.93 -20.90
CA TYR A 270 9.35 -6.30 -19.79
C TYR A 270 8.26 -5.36 -20.31
N ASP A 271 8.60 -4.43 -21.19
CA ASP A 271 7.68 -3.46 -21.80
C ASP A 271 6.45 -4.13 -22.45
N ARG A 272 6.68 -5.08 -23.36
CA ARG A 272 5.58 -5.80 -24.06
C ARG A 272 4.64 -6.58 -23.14
N ASN A 273 5.10 -6.99 -21.95
CA ASN A 273 4.29 -7.77 -21.01
C ASN A 273 3.79 -6.94 -19.83
N PHE A 274 4.20 -5.68 -19.71
CA PHE A 274 3.96 -4.87 -18.53
C PHE A 274 2.47 -4.79 -18.18
N ASP A 275 1.63 -4.37 -19.14
CA ASP A 275 0.20 -4.18 -18.91
C ASP A 275 -0.48 -5.52 -18.57
N ALA A 276 -0.35 -6.55 -19.42
CA ALA A 276 -0.98 -7.84 -19.18
C ALA A 276 -0.59 -8.46 -17.83
N LYS A 277 0.70 -8.34 -17.46
CA LYS A 277 1.22 -8.86 -16.19
C LYS A 277 0.73 -8.08 -14.99
N THR A 278 0.81 -6.75 -15.02
CA THR A 278 0.54 -5.89 -13.84
C THR A 278 -0.95 -5.64 -13.63
N ARG A 279 -1.75 -5.64 -14.71
CA ARG A 279 -3.21 -5.51 -14.66
C ARG A 279 -3.93 -6.85 -14.47
N LEU A 280 -3.19 -7.97 -14.56
CA LEU A 280 -3.72 -9.34 -14.51
C LEU A 280 -4.77 -9.57 -15.60
N GLU A 281 -4.39 -9.26 -16.84
CA GLU A 281 -5.28 -9.30 -17.99
C GLU A 281 -4.92 -10.46 -18.91
N ALA A 282 -5.94 -11.20 -19.34
CA ALA A 282 -5.82 -12.26 -20.34
C ALA A 282 -6.35 -11.81 -21.69
N ALA A 283 -5.84 -12.46 -22.73
CA ALA A 283 -6.35 -12.32 -24.09
C ALA A 283 -7.55 -13.26 -24.26
N LYS A 284 -8.71 -12.71 -24.61
CA LYS A 284 -9.91 -13.47 -24.98
C LYS A 284 -9.95 -13.64 -26.50
N CYS A 285 -9.86 -14.88 -26.95
CA CYS A 285 -9.93 -15.22 -28.37
C CYS A 285 -11.31 -14.86 -28.93
N ARG A 286 -11.35 -14.05 -30.00
CA ARG A 286 -12.59 -13.64 -30.67
C ARG A 286 -13.31 -14.79 -31.39
N THR A 287 -12.58 -15.85 -31.75
CA THR A 287 -13.14 -17.00 -32.50
C THR A 287 -13.78 -18.04 -31.59
N CYS A 288 -13.08 -18.47 -30.53
CA CYS A 288 -13.54 -19.56 -29.66
C CYS A 288 -13.80 -19.15 -28.21
N GLY A 289 -13.56 -17.89 -27.84
CA GLY A 289 -13.79 -17.39 -26.49
C GLY A 289 -12.74 -17.78 -25.44
N ALA A 290 -11.72 -18.55 -25.81
CA ALA A 290 -10.67 -19.00 -24.90
C ALA A 290 -9.96 -17.83 -24.21
N LEU A 291 -9.73 -17.95 -22.90
CA LEU A 291 -8.84 -17.05 -22.15
C LEU A 291 -7.40 -17.55 -22.26
N ILE A 292 -6.50 -16.67 -22.68
CA ILE A 292 -5.10 -16.98 -22.97
C ILE A 292 -4.22 -16.10 -22.09
N TYR A 293 -3.53 -16.73 -21.15
CA TYR A 293 -2.55 -16.07 -20.30
C TYR A 293 -1.28 -16.93 -20.19
N PRO A 294 -0.07 -16.39 -20.45
CA PRO A 294 0.21 -15.05 -20.99
C PRO A 294 -0.34 -14.85 -22.42
N HIS A 295 -0.46 -13.59 -22.86
CA HIS A 295 -0.94 -13.27 -24.22
C HIS A 295 -0.11 -13.97 -25.30
N ARG A 296 -0.78 -14.49 -26.33
CA ARG A 296 -0.14 -15.14 -27.50
C ARG A 296 -0.79 -14.64 -28.79
N PHE A 297 0.02 -14.58 -29.86
CA PHE A 297 -0.46 -14.21 -31.20
C PHE A 297 -1.41 -15.27 -31.80
N ARG A 298 -1.11 -16.55 -31.58
CA ARG A 298 -1.92 -17.68 -32.03
C ARG A 298 -2.67 -18.30 -30.86
N CYS A 299 -3.98 -18.50 -31.01
CA CYS A 299 -4.80 -19.16 -30.00
C CYS A 299 -4.37 -20.64 -29.84
N PRO A 300 -4.03 -21.10 -28.61
CA PRO A 300 -3.65 -22.49 -28.39
C PRO A 300 -4.82 -23.48 -28.49
N GLN A 301 -6.07 -23.00 -28.39
CA GLN A 301 -7.26 -23.87 -28.46
C GLN A 301 -7.72 -24.10 -29.92
N CYS A 302 -7.89 -23.03 -30.71
CA CYS A 302 -8.47 -23.14 -32.06
C CYS A 302 -7.49 -22.81 -33.19
N GLY A 303 -6.27 -22.37 -32.88
CA GLY A 303 -5.26 -22.04 -33.88
C GLY A 303 -5.49 -20.72 -34.63
N SER A 304 -6.57 -19.97 -34.36
CA SER A 304 -6.80 -18.68 -35.00
C SER A 304 -5.70 -17.68 -34.64
N GLU A 305 -5.31 -16.87 -35.61
CA GLU A 305 -4.36 -15.77 -35.46
C GLU A 305 -5.10 -14.43 -35.55
N GLY A 306 -4.54 -13.40 -34.91
CA GLY A 306 -5.08 -12.04 -34.98
C GLY A 306 -5.33 -11.42 -33.61
N PRO A 307 -5.94 -10.21 -33.58
CA PRO A 307 -6.16 -9.46 -32.35
C PRO A 307 -7.15 -10.18 -31.42
N CYS A 308 -6.83 -10.20 -30.14
CA CYS A 308 -7.70 -10.67 -29.06
C CYS A 308 -8.24 -9.47 -28.27
N ASP A 309 -9.40 -9.64 -27.65
CA ASP A 309 -9.89 -8.66 -26.67
C ASP A 309 -9.18 -8.88 -25.34
N THR A 310 -9.02 -7.82 -24.55
CA THR A 310 -8.39 -7.91 -23.23
C THR A 310 -9.46 -8.06 -22.15
N VAL A 311 -9.27 -9.00 -21.23
CA VAL A 311 -10.21 -9.26 -20.13
C VAL A 311 -9.44 -9.39 -18.82
N ALA A 312 -9.85 -8.63 -17.81
CA ALA A 312 -9.31 -8.75 -16.46
C ALA A 312 -9.64 -10.12 -15.86
N LEU A 313 -8.64 -10.78 -15.29
CA LEU A 313 -8.81 -12.06 -14.60
C LEU A 313 -9.27 -11.84 -13.15
N PRO A 314 -10.04 -12.80 -12.59
CA PRO A 314 -10.37 -12.79 -11.16
C PRO A 314 -9.09 -12.89 -10.31
N ARG A 315 -9.15 -12.34 -9.11
CA ARG A 315 -8.00 -12.36 -8.18
C ARG A 315 -8.15 -13.47 -7.15
N GLU A 316 -9.36 -13.89 -6.86
CA GLU A 316 -9.68 -15.04 -6.03
C GLU A 316 -9.06 -16.29 -6.64
N ALA A 317 -8.41 -17.10 -5.82
CA ALA A 317 -7.68 -18.25 -6.31
C ALA A 317 -7.63 -19.40 -5.32
N VAL A 318 -7.43 -20.60 -5.87
CA VAL A 318 -7.21 -21.85 -5.12
C VAL A 318 -5.85 -22.43 -5.51
N ILE A 319 -5.08 -22.94 -4.54
CA ILE A 319 -3.82 -23.62 -4.82
C ILE A 319 -4.11 -24.96 -5.53
N TYR A 320 -3.78 -25.03 -6.82
CA TYR A 320 -3.86 -26.26 -7.61
C TYR A 320 -2.66 -27.18 -7.37
N SER A 321 -1.45 -26.60 -7.28
CA SER A 321 -0.21 -27.32 -7.00
C SER A 321 0.80 -26.38 -6.35
N MET A 322 1.77 -26.91 -5.62
CA MET A 322 2.77 -26.08 -4.93
C MET A 322 4.11 -26.79 -4.74
N SER A 323 5.15 -25.99 -4.53
CA SER A 323 6.47 -26.46 -4.13
C SER A 323 7.14 -25.46 -3.18
N THR A 324 7.92 -25.98 -2.23
CA THR A 324 8.74 -25.15 -1.33
C THR A 324 10.20 -25.36 -1.67
N ILE A 325 10.85 -24.31 -2.15
CA ILE A 325 12.24 -24.31 -2.55
C ILE A 325 13.09 -24.07 -1.31
N ARG A 326 13.79 -25.10 -0.86
CA ARG A 326 14.71 -25.04 0.29
C ARG A 326 16.17 -24.86 -0.13
N GLY A 327 16.51 -25.29 -1.34
CA GLY A 327 17.84 -25.10 -1.93
C GLY A 327 18.14 -23.62 -2.16
N GLN A 328 19.42 -23.26 -2.12
CA GLN A 328 19.86 -21.90 -2.45
C GLN A 328 19.75 -21.68 -3.95
N VAL A 329 19.04 -20.62 -4.35
CA VAL A 329 18.93 -20.18 -5.74
C VAL A 329 19.59 -18.81 -5.84
N PRO A 330 20.62 -18.63 -6.69
CA PRO A 330 21.34 -17.35 -6.83
C PRO A 330 20.40 -16.15 -6.98
N GLY A 331 20.64 -15.10 -6.20
CA GLY A 331 19.83 -13.88 -6.22
C GLY A 331 18.46 -13.98 -5.53
N LEU A 332 18.12 -15.13 -4.93
CA LEU A 332 16.89 -15.32 -4.14
C LEU A 332 17.23 -15.69 -2.69
N VAL A 333 16.26 -15.41 -1.80
CA VAL A 333 16.32 -15.81 -0.39
C VAL A 333 15.50 -17.08 -0.19
N SER A 334 16.13 -18.13 0.31
CA SER A 334 15.50 -19.42 0.62
C SER A 334 15.27 -19.58 2.13
N PRO A 335 14.23 -20.30 2.57
CA PRO A 335 13.21 -20.96 1.74
C PRO A 335 12.14 -20.00 1.21
N TYR A 336 11.49 -20.37 0.10
CA TYR A 336 10.29 -19.71 -0.42
C TYR A 336 9.34 -20.73 -1.06
N SER A 337 8.05 -20.39 -1.14
CA SER A 337 7.05 -21.26 -1.78
C SER A 337 6.57 -20.64 -3.09
N LEU A 338 6.36 -21.51 -4.07
CA LEU A 338 5.71 -21.23 -5.34
C LEU A 338 4.41 -22.02 -5.41
N VAL A 339 3.38 -21.44 -5.99
CA VAL A 339 2.08 -22.09 -6.20
C VAL A 339 1.65 -21.93 -7.65
N ILE A 340 1.01 -22.96 -8.18
CA ILE A 340 0.14 -22.86 -9.35
C ILE A 340 -1.25 -22.55 -8.79
N ALA A 341 -1.71 -21.31 -8.96
CA ALA A 341 -2.98 -20.82 -8.46
C ALA A 341 -4.02 -20.83 -9.60
N GLU A 342 -5.16 -21.49 -9.39
CA GLU A 342 -6.31 -21.49 -10.30
C GLU A 342 -7.23 -20.32 -9.95
N LEU A 343 -7.53 -19.46 -10.93
CA LEU A 343 -8.18 -18.15 -10.70
C LEU A 343 -9.69 -18.23 -10.90
N GLY A 344 -10.46 -18.16 -9.81
CA GLY A 344 -11.91 -18.34 -9.81
C GLY A 344 -12.35 -19.50 -10.71
N ASP A 345 -13.42 -19.26 -11.48
CA ASP A 345 -13.92 -20.23 -12.46
C ASP A 345 -13.38 -19.96 -13.88
N SER A 346 -12.30 -19.19 -14.02
CA SER A 346 -11.78 -18.76 -15.33
C SER A 346 -11.05 -19.85 -16.10
N GLY A 347 -10.66 -20.94 -15.43
CA GLY A 347 -9.79 -21.99 -15.97
C GLY A 347 -8.33 -21.56 -16.16
N VAL A 348 -7.97 -20.31 -15.86
CA VAL A 348 -6.59 -19.81 -15.94
C VAL A 348 -5.82 -20.19 -14.68
N ARG A 349 -4.59 -20.70 -14.87
CA ARG A 349 -3.67 -21.06 -13.80
C ARG A 349 -2.36 -20.30 -13.90
N LEU A 350 -1.89 -19.73 -12.79
CA LEU A 350 -0.67 -18.92 -12.73
C LEU A 350 0.35 -19.50 -11.76
N LEU A 351 1.62 -19.55 -12.19
CA LEU A 351 2.74 -19.79 -11.29
C LEU A 351 3.12 -18.46 -10.61
N VAL A 352 2.97 -18.38 -9.30
CA VAL A 352 3.30 -17.18 -8.50
C VAL A 352 4.04 -17.55 -7.22
N GLY A 353 4.82 -16.60 -6.70
CA GLY A 353 5.35 -16.70 -5.34
C GLY A 353 4.24 -16.47 -4.30
N THR A 354 4.47 -16.93 -3.08
CA THR A 354 3.53 -16.72 -1.97
C THR A 354 3.94 -15.54 -1.10
N THR A 355 2.96 -14.81 -0.58
CA THR A 355 3.15 -13.65 0.31
C THR A 355 2.26 -13.77 1.55
N GLY A 356 2.60 -13.03 2.61
CA GLY A 356 1.87 -13.02 3.88
C GLY A 356 1.71 -14.38 4.56
N ALA A 357 2.60 -15.33 4.27
CA ALA A 357 2.67 -16.66 4.86
C ALA A 357 4.12 -17.17 4.88
N VAL A 358 4.42 -18.07 5.83
CA VAL A 358 5.75 -18.67 5.95
C VAL A 358 5.91 -19.75 4.87
N ALA A 359 7.12 -19.87 4.30
CA ALA A 359 7.39 -20.89 3.29
C ALA A 359 7.07 -22.30 3.81
N GLY A 360 6.25 -23.03 3.06
CA GLY A 360 5.82 -24.39 3.37
C GLY A 360 4.64 -24.52 4.33
N SER A 361 3.99 -23.41 4.73
CA SER A 361 2.81 -23.47 5.63
C SER A 361 1.49 -23.75 4.90
N MET A 362 1.43 -23.51 3.59
CA MET A 362 0.23 -23.71 2.77
C MET A 362 0.12 -25.13 2.26
N LYS A 363 -1.08 -25.51 1.80
CA LYS A 363 -1.43 -26.82 1.23
C LYS A 363 -2.19 -26.66 -0.09
N ILE A 364 -2.15 -27.71 -0.91
CA ILE A 364 -3.03 -27.80 -2.09
C ILE A 364 -4.48 -27.71 -1.63
N GLY A 365 -5.29 -26.94 -2.34
CA GLY A 365 -6.69 -26.66 -1.99
C GLY A 365 -6.88 -25.43 -1.10
N ASP A 366 -5.83 -24.84 -0.52
CA ASP A 366 -5.98 -23.59 0.22
C ASP A 366 -6.49 -22.47 -0.71
N THR A 367 -7.42 -21.67 -0.18
CA THR A 367 -7.99 -20.52 -0.88
C THR A 367 -7.23 -19.24 -0.53
N GLY A 368 -7.28 -18.27 -1.43
CA GLY A 368 -6.63 -16.99 -1.23
C GLY A 368 -6.95 -16.03 -2.36
N ARG A 369 -6.09 -15.01 -2.49
CA ARG A 369 -6.19 -14.03 -3.58
C ARG A 369 -4.81 -13.64 -4.09
N LEU A 370 -4.74 -13.25 -5.35
CA LEU A 370 -3.57 -12.60 -5.92
C LEU A 370 -3.50 -11.14 -5.47
N VAL A 371 -2.35 -10.74 -4.93
CA VAL A 371 -2.07 -9.36 -4.51
C VAL A 371 -0.85 -8.82 -5.23
N PHE A 372 -0.86 -7.51 -5.48
CA PHE A 372 0.20 -6.82 -6.19
C PHE A 372 1.48 -6.76 -5.33
N ARG A 373 2.60 -7.23 -5.89
CA ARG A 373 3.88 -7.38 -5.18
C ARG A 373 5.07 -7.02 -6.07
N LEU A 374 6.17 -6.67 -5.42
CA LEU A 374 7.49 -6.60 -6.03
C LEU A 374 8.00 -8.03 -6.21
N VAL A 375 8.03 -8.51 -7.45
CA VAL A 375 8.43 -9.90 -7.75
C VAL A 375 9.95 -10.02 -7.71
N ALA A 376 10.66 -9.03 -8.22
CA ALA A 376 12.13 -8.98 -8.19
C ALA A 376 12.63 -7.55 -8.49
N ALA A 377 13.84 -7.25 -8.03
CA ALA A 377 14.66 -6.18 -8.59
C ALA A 377 15.71 -6.81 -9.53
N ARG A 378 15.69 -6.44 -10.82
CA ARG A 378 16.54 -7.03 -11.86
C ARG A 378 17.29 -5.93 -12.60
N SER A 379 18.62 -5.89 -12.46
CA SER A 379 19.45 -4.85 -13.11
C SER A 379 18.98 -3.42 -12.80
N GLY A 380 18.54 -3.16 -11.55
CA GLY A 380 17.99 -1.87 -11.12
C GLY A 380 16.52 -1.63 -11.48
N ILE A 381 15.90 -2.50 -12.28
CA ILE A 381 14.49 -2.39 -12.66
C ILE A 381 13.63 -3.15 -11.65
N LEU A 382 12.60 -2.49 -11.12
CA LEU A 382 11.64 -3.07 -10.20
C LEU A 382 10.53 -3.78 -10.99
N ASP A 383 10.53 -5.11 -10.93
CA ASP A 383 9.62 -5.96 -11.67
C ASP A 383 8.40 -6.30 -10.80
N TYR A 384 7.30 -5.58 -11.00
CA TYR A 384 6.06 -5.79 -10.28
C TYR A 384 5.19 -6.89 -10.91
N GLY A 385 4.33 -7.50 -10.11
CA GLY A 385 3.42 -8.56 -10.53
C GLY A 385 2.54 -9.01 -9.37
N TYR A 386 2.23 -10.30 -9.33
CA TYR A 386 1.32 -10.85 -8.34
C TYR A 386 1.96 -11.95 -7.50
N GLY A 387 1.61 -11.97 -6.21
CA GLY A 387 1.87 -13.07 -5.29
C GLY A 387 0.55 -13.64 -4.77
N PHE A 388 0.54 -14.93 -4.44
CA PHE A 388 -0.59 -15.58 -3.79
C PHE A 388 -0.58 -15.29 -2.30
N LEU A 389 -1.65 -14.67 -1.81
CA LEU A 389 -1.87 -14.35 -0.42
C LEU A 389 -3.00 -15.26 0.12
N PRO A 390 -2.74 -16.19 1.05
CA PRO A 390 -3.77 -17.11 1.53
C PRO A 390 -4.83 -16.38 2.34
N SER A 391 -6.04 -16.92 2.34
CA SER A 391 -7.13 -16.51 3.22
C SER A 391 -6.78 -16.81 4.67
N THR A 392 -7.19 -15.94 5.60
CA THR A 392 -6.92 -16.09 7.04
C THR A 392 -7.65 -17.27 7.70
N ASN A 393 -8.55 -17.95 6.98
CA ASN A 393 -9.37 -19.06 7.51
C ASN A 393 -8.85 -20.48 7.25
N SER A 394 -7.67 -20.66 6.65
CA SER A 394 -7.12 -22.01 6.40
C SER A 394 -6.18 -22.47 7.53
N ALA A 395 -6.67 -22.57 8.77
CA ALA A 395 -6.12 -23.45 9.81
C ALA A 395 -6.99 -23.42 11.09
N ILE A 396 -7.83 -24.44 11.27
CA ILE A 396 -7.94 -25.34 12.45
C ILE A 396 -9.23 -26.16 12.26
N THR A 397 -9.09 -27.30 11.60
CA THR A 397 -9.85 -28.50 11.94
C THR A 397 -8.82 -29.60 12.16
N THR A 398 -8.17 -29.56 13.32
CA THR A 398 -7.58 -30.77 13.89
C THR A 398 -8.74 -31.62 14.37
N GLU A 399 -9.23 -32.51 13.51
CA GLU A 399 -9.90 -33.72 13.98
C GLU A 399 -8.86 -34.52 14.77
N VAL A 400 -9.01 -34.49 16.09
CA VAL A 400 -8.52 -35.55 16.95
C VAL A 400 -9.47 -36.71 16.74
N SER A 401 -9.00 -37.76 16.08
CA SER A 401 -9.70 -39.04 16.03
C SER A 401 -8.69 -40.16 16.32
N ALA A 402 -8.85 -40.67 17.55
CA ALA A 402 -8.50 -41.99 18.11
C ALA A 402 -7.05 -42.47 18.03
#